data_AF-A0A3M5W348-F1
#
_entry.id   AF-A0A3M5W348-F1
#
_cell.length_a   1.000
_cell.length_b   1.000
_cell.length_c   1.000
_cell.angle_alpha   90.00
_cell.angle_beta   90.00
_cell.angle_gamma   90.00
#
_symmetry.space_group_name_H-M   'P 1'
#
loop_
_entity.id
_entity.type
_entity.pdbx_description
1 polymer ?
#
loop_
_entity_poly.entity_id
_entity_poly.type
_entity_poly.pdbx_seq_one_letter_code
_entity_poly.pdbx_strand_id
1 'polypeptide(L)' 'MWHDNFKHAHGTLTELGYDDYFLRLWEFYLCYCEGGFLERTIGTAQLLLAKPDALRELLLGRFNA' A
#
# COMPACT_ATOMS: atom_id res chain seq x y z
N MET A 1 -4.40 -5.90 9.22
CA MET A 1 -3.74 -5.30 8.03
C MET A 1 -3.89 -6.29 6.85
N TRP A 2 -3.49 -5.98 5.61
CA TRP A 2 -3.72 -6.88 4.47
C TRP A 2 -3.08 -8.27 4.63
N HIS A 3 -1.85 -8.34 5.17
CA HIS A 3 -1.16 -9.59 5.45
C HIS A 3 -1.95 -10.49 6.43
N ASP A 4 -2.43 -9.93 7.55
CA ASP A 4 -3.25 -10.68 8.51
C ASP A 4 -4.53 -11.19 7.87
N ASN A 5 -5.23 -10.33 7.12
CA ASN A 5 -6.48 -10.70 6.46
C ASN A 5 -6.26 -11.84 5.45
N PHE A 6 -5.13 -11.81 4.73
CA PHE A 6 -4.74 -12.86 3.80
C PHE A 6 -4.52 -14.20 4.52
N LYS A 7 -3.82 -14.22 5.67
CA LYS A 7 -3.65 -15.44 6.47
C LYS A 7 -4.97 -15.99 6.97
N HIS A 8 -5.87 -15.13 7.45
CA HIS A 8 -7.20 -15.57 7.90
C HIS A 8 -8.05 -16.14 6.75
N ALA A 9 -7.88 -15.62 5.53
CA ALA A 9 -8.59 -16.08 4.34
C ALA A 9 -7.97 -17.34 3.70
N HIS A 10 -6.85 -17.86 4.21
CA HIS A 10 -6.10 -18.94 3.58
C HIS A 10 -6.97 -20.17 3.25
N GLY A 11 -7.83 -20.61 4.17
CA GLY A 11 -8.73 -21.75 3.95
C GLY A 11 -9.68 -21.51 2.77
N THR A 12 -10.33 -20.34 2.74
CA THR A 12 -11.22 -19.95 1.64
C THR A 12 -10.48 -19.85 0.30
N LEU A 13 -9.24 -19.35 0.31
CA LEU A 13 -8.43 -19.27 -0.91
C LEU A 13 -8.06 -20.67 -1.44
N THR A 14 -7.76 -21.61 -0.55
CA THR A 14 -7.56 -23.02 -0.94
C THR A 14 -8.83 -23.63 -1.53
N GLU A 15 -10.01 -23.38 -0.94
CA GLU A 15 -11.31 -23.83 -1.47
C GLU A 15 -11.63 -23.24 -2.85
N LEU A 16 -11.16 -22.03 -3.13
CA LEU A 16 -11.28 -21.37 -4.43
C LEU A 16 -10.28 -21.90 -5.48
N GLY A 17 -9.40 -22.83 -5.09
CA GLY A 17 -8.45 -23.50 -6.00
C GLY A 17 -7.10 -22.79 -6.14
N TYR A 18 -6.77 -21.83 -5.26
CA TYR A 18 -5.42 -21.29 -5.20
C TYR A 18 -4.47 -22.28 -4.53
N ASP A 19 -3.32 -22.51 -5.16
CA ASP A 19 -2.33 -23.48 -4.69
C ASP A 19 -1.39 -22.90 -3.63
N ASP A 20 -0.64 -23.79 -2.97
CA ASP A 20 0.32 -23.40 -1.94
C ASP A 20 1.42 -22.47 -2.47
N TYR A 21 1.75 -22.57 -3.77
CA TYR A 21 2.72 -21.68 -4.41
C TYR A 21 2.20 -20.24 -4.43
N PHE A 22 0.97 -20.02 -4.88
CA PHE A 22 0.30 -18.72 -4.88
C PHE A 22 0.23 -18.14 -3.47
N LEU A 23 -0.16 -18.96 -2.48
CA LEU A 23 -0.34 -18.52 -1.10
C LEU A 23 0.99 -18.04 -0.49
N ARG A 24 2.07 -18.80 -0.70
CA ARG A 24 3.41 -18.43 -0.25
C ARG A 24 3.96 -17.20 -0.96
N LEU A 25 3.68 -17.06 -2.26
CA LEU A 25 4.11 -15.88 -3.03
C LEU A 25 3.45 -14.61 -2.49
N TRP A 26 2.15 -14.65 -2.22
CA TRP A 26 1.42 -13.50 -1.69
C TRP A 26 1.79 -13.17 -0.25
N GLU A 27 2.02 -14.17 0.60
CA GLU A 27 2.53 -13.95 1.96
C GLU A 27 3.90 -13.25 1.91
N PHE A 28 4.81 -13.72 1.04
CA PHE A 28 6.10 -13.08 0.82
C PHE A 28 5.95 -11.64 0.31
N TYR A 29 5.12 -11.41 -0.70
CA TYR A 29 4.90 -10.09 -1.29
C TYR A 29 4.43 -9.07 -0.24
N LEU A 30 3.43 -9.44 0.58
CA LEU A 30 2.88 -8.55 1.59
C LEU A 30 3.91 -8.23 2.69
N CYS A 31 4.63 -9.24 3.19
CA CYS A 31 5.71 -9.04 4.16
C CYS A 31 6.85 -8.17 3.61
N TYR A 32 7.27 -8.44 2.38
CA TYR A 32 8.39 -7.75 1.75
C TYR A 32 8.09 -6.26 1.56
N CYS A 33 6.89 -5.94 1.06
CA CYS A 33 6.45 -4.55 0.93
C CYS A 33 6.32 -3.86 2.30
N GLU A 34 5.73 -4.52 3.30
CA GLU A 34 5.64 -4.00 4.68
C GLU A 34 7.03 -3.63 5.22
N GLY A 35 8.00 -4.53 5.13
CA GLY A 35 9.39 -4.26 5.51
C GLY A 35 10.00 -3.12 4.71
N GLY A 36 9.79 -3.07 3.39
CA GLY A 36 10.29 -1.99 2.53
C GLY A 36 9.77 -0.61 2.93
N PHE A 37 8.51 -0.50 3.34
CA PHE A 37 7.93 0.75 3.84
C PHE A 37 8.44 1.09 5.25
N LEU A 38 8.50 0.11 6.17
CA LEU A 38 8.99 0.30 7.54
C LEU A 38 10.44 0.78 7.57
N GLU A 39 11.29 0.17 6.75
CA GLU A 39 12.71 0.51 6.59
C GLU A 39 12.94 1.73 5.68
N ARG A 40 11.86 2.34 5.15
CA ARG A 40 11.93 3.51 4.23
C ARG A 40 12.74 3.26 2.96
N THR A 41 12.90 1.99 2.56
CA THR A 41 13.51 1.63 1.27
C THR A 41 12.58 1.95 0.11
N ILE A 42 11.26 1.89 0.35
CA ILE A 42 10.22 2.35 -0.58
C ILE A 42 9.27 3.31 0.13
N GLY A 43 8.54 4.12 -0.64
CA GLY A 43 7.60 5.11 -0.14
C GLY A 43 6.54 5.48 -1.16
N THR A 44 5.54 6.24 -0.72
CA THR A 44 4.49 6.78 -1.58
C THR A 44 4.50 8.29 -1.48
N ALA A 45 4.54 8.98 -2.62
CA ALA A 45 4.48 10.43 -2.68
C ALA A 45 3.13 10.88 -3.24
N GLN A 46 2.54 11.89 -2.60
CA GLN A 46 1.42 12.63 -3.17
C GLN A 46 1.98 13.91 -3.77
N LEU A 47 1.93 14.00 -5.11
CA LEU A 47 2.51 15.12 -5.85
C LEU A 47 1.40 15.93 -6.50
N LEU A 48 1.39 17.23 -6.23
CA LEU A 48 0.61 18.20 -6.99
C LEU A 48 1.55 18.92 -7.96
N LEU A 49 1.33 18.71 -9.25
CA LEU A 49 2.14 19.32 -10.30
C LEU A 49 1.34 20.45 -10.97
N ALA A 50 1.99 21.59 -11.16
CA ALA A 50 1.39 22.78 -11.77
C ALA A 50 2.42 23.50 -12.66
N LYS A 51 1.94 24.22 -13.67
CA LYS A 51 2.80 25.13 -14.46
C LYS A 51 3.31 26.27 -13.56
N PRO A 52 4.42 26.94 -13.92
CA PRO A 52 4.79 28.21 -13.31
C PRO A 52 3.56 29.14 -13.30
N ASP A 53 3.31 29.78 -12.16
CA ASP A 53 2.21 30.73 -11.91
C ASP A 53 0.78 30.15 -11.84
N ALA A 54 0.60 28.83 -11.94
CA ALA A 54 -0.70 28.18 -11.69
C ALA A 54 -0.97 28.00 -10.18
N LEU A 55 -0.92 29.12 -9.43
CA LEU A 55 -1.25 29.16 -8.00
C LEU A 55 -2.77 29.02 -7.85
N ARG A 56 -3.21 27.90 -7.26
CA ARG A 56 -4.60 27.72 -6.87
C ARG A 56 -4.76 28.14 -5.41
N GLU A 57 -5.77 28.94 -5.12
CA GLU A 57 -6.13 29.31 -3.75
C GLU A 57 -6.40 28.04 -2.94
N LEU A 58 -5.80 27.93 -1.75
CA LEU A 58 -5.99 26.76 -0.88
C LEU A 58 -7.43 26.72 -0.40
N LEU A 59 -8.18 25.69 -0.80
CA LEU A 59 -9.60 25.53 -0.46
C LEU A 59 -9.87 25.50 1.05
N LEU A 60 -8.87 25.13 1.85
CA LEU A 60 -8.98 25.00 3.31
C LEU A 60 -8.21 26.09 4.08
N GLY A 61 -7.69 27.11 3.40
CA GLY A 61 -6.81 28.12 4.00
C GLY A 61 -5.44 27.56 4.39
N ARG A 62 -4.58 28.40 5.00
CA ARG A 62 -3.31 27.95 5.56
C ARG A 62 -3.56 27.32 6.92
N PHE A 63 -3.31 26.03 7.06
CA PHE A 63 -3.20 25.40 8.37
C PHE A 63 -1.88 25.83 9.01
N ASN A 64 -1.97 26.56 10.12
CA ASN A 64 -0.82 26.72 11.03
C ASN A 64 -0.69 25.41 11.80
N ALA A 65 0.39 24.67 11.54
CA ALA A 65 0.83 23.56 12.36
C ALA A 65 1.64 24.09 13.55
#